data_AF-B4GRR4-F1
#
_entry.id   AF-B4GRR4-F1
#
_cell.length_a   1.000
_cell.length_b   1.000
_cell.length_c   1.000
_cell.angle_alpha   90.00
_cell.angle_beta   90.00
_cell.angle_gamma   90.00
#
_symmetry.space_group_name_H-M   'P 1'
#
loop_
_entity.id
_entity.type
_entity.pdbx_description
1 polymer ?
#
loop_
_entity_poly.entity_id
_entity_poly.type
_entity_poly.pdbx_seq_one_letter_code
_entity_poly.pdbx_strand_id
1 'polypeptide(L)'
;MLRLLCVFVLLQSAAPILANAESSQSYPITTLINAKWTQTPLYLEIAEYLADEQAGLFWDYVRGVTKLDTALNEYDTESQMYNAALETGSRLIENNTRTVVLYADLGSAQFRSYHKLLEQEANNGKIRYILRHHLAKKEKQPVRLSGYGVELHLKSTEYKSQDDAPKPEAGSTLDEDLDNESDVHGFDFKVLKNKHPTLKRALDQLRQRLLQGNDEIAQLKAWEFQDLGLQATAAIAEIQGDETLQILQYTAHNFPMLARTLLAHKVTETLRAEVKHNTDTFGRSLNVAPPDGALFINGLFFDADTMDLYSMGGEPCASEMRVLESLHSNNVRGRAWPSSLLAPGS
;
A
#
# COMPACT_ATOMS: atom_id res chain seq x y z
N MET A 1 -21.65 42.55 57.94
CA MET A 1 -22.20 41.61 56.94
C MET A 1 -22.30 42.28 55.55
N LEU A 2 -21.24 42.95 55.08
CA LEU A 2 -21.26 43.68 53.79
C LEU A 2 -19.93 43.64 53.01
N ARG A 3 -18.94 42.85 53.47
CA ARG A 3 -17.64 42.68 52.79
C ARG A 3 -17.48 41.33 52.07
N LEU A 4 -18.38 40.38 52.30
CA LEU A 4 -18.36 39.08 51.62
C LEU A 4 -19.11 39.09 50.27
N LEU A 5 -19.98 40.07 50.04
CA LEU A 5 -20.83 40.12 48.85
C LEU A 5 -20.10 40.68 47.61
N CYS A 6 -19.08 41.54 47.80
CA CYS A 6 -18.35 42.16 46.67
C CYS A 6 -17.34 41.22 45.98
N VAL A 7 -16.90 40.14 46.64
CA VAL A 7 -15.98 39.17 46.01
C VAL A 7 -16.74 38.23 45.07
N PHE A 8 -18.03 37.98 45.31
CA PHE A 8 -18.84 37.09 44.47
C PHE A 8 -19.38 37.77 43.19
N VAL A 9 -19.46 39.09 43.16
CA VAL A 9 -20.01 39.84 42.00
C VAL A 9 -18.96 40.12 40.92
N LEU A 10 -17.65 40.05 41.24
CA LEU A 10 -16.58 40.24 40.25
C LEU A 10 -16.19 38.96 39.49
N LEU A 11 -16.80 37.80 39.80
CA LEU A 11 -16.47 36.52 39.17
C LEU A 11 -17.41 36.13 38.01
N GLN A 12 -18.37 36.98 37.63
CA GLN A 12 -19.37 36.65 36.59
C GLN A 12 -19.22 37.43 35.26
N SER A 13 -18.17 38.24 35.08
CA SER A 13 -17.91 38.95 33.81
C SER A 13 -16.66 38.48 33.06
N ALA A 14 -16.23 37.23 33.28
CA ALA A 14 -15.33 36.56 32.34
C ALA A 14 -16.17 35.71 31.39
N ALA A 15 -16.71 36.34 30.35
CA ALA A 15 -17.24 35.61 29.21
C ALA A 15 -16.13 34.70 28.69
N PRO A 16 -16.37 33.39 28.49
CA PRO A 16 -15.40 32.57 27.78
C PRO A 16 -15.35 33.15 26.37
N ILE A 17 -14.22 33.76 26.02
CA ILE A 17 -13.84 33.92 24.61
C ILE A 17 -13.70 32.48 24.12
N LEU A 18 -14.79 31.93 23.59
CA LEU A 18 -14.78 30.81 22.69
C LEU A 18 -13.97 31.31 21.50
N ALA A 19 -12.66 31.13 21.59
CA ALA A 19 -11.82 31.08 20.42
C ALA A 19 -12.47 30.00 19.54
N ASN A 20 -13.08 30.44 18.43
CA ASN A 20 -13.36 29.57 17.32
C ASN A 20 -12.00 28.98 16.94
N ALA A 21 -11.71 27.79 17.45
CA ALA A 21 -10.76 26.91 16.80
C ALA A 21 -11.42 26.58 15.46
N GLU A 22 -11.04 27.32 14.42
CA GLU A 22 -11.25 26.85 13.06
C GLU A 22 -10.68 25.44 13.02
N SER A 23 -11.57 24.45 12.89
CA SER A 23 -11.16 23.08 12.62
C SER A 23 -10.36 23.14 11.33
N SER A 24 -9.07 22.79 11.35
CA SER A 24 -8.31 22.63 10.12
C SER A 24 -9.09 21.63 9.26
N GLN A 25 -9.73 22.12 8.20
CA GLN A 25 -10.50 21.28 7.32
C GLN A 25 -9.51 20.49 6.48
N SER A 26 -9.21 19.27 6.91
CA SER A 26 -8.49 18.34 6.05
C SER A 26 -9.39 18.05 4.85
N TYR A 27 -8.89 18.25 3.63
CA TYR A 27 -9.58 17.87 2.40
C TYR A 27 -9.07 16.49 1.95
N PRO A 28 -9.68 15.38 2.40
CA PRO A 28 -9.22 14.05 2.00
C PRO A 28 -9.50 13.84 0.51
N ILE A 29 -8.45 13.52 -0.25
CA ILE A 29 -8.58 13.07 -1.63
C ILE A 29 -8.75 11.54 -1.61
N THR A 30 -9.87 11.05 -2.13
CA THR A 30 -10.14 9.61 -2.24
C THR A 30 -10.20 9.22 -3.71
N THR A 31 -9.41 8.22 -4.11
CA THR A 31 -9.39 7.68 -5.47
C THR A 31 -9.80 6.20 -5.45
N LEU A 32 -10.50 5.79 -6.50
CA LEU A 32 -11.04 4.42 -6.65
C LEU A 32 -10.80 3.95 -8.08
N ILE A 33 -10.27 2.74 -8.25
CA ILE A 33 -10.11 2.10 -9.56
C ILE A 33 -11.15 1.00 -9.73
N ASN A 34 -11.90 1.08 -10.83
CA ASN A 34 -12.85 0.07 -11.25
C ASN A 34 -12.32 -0.65 -12.50
N ALA A 35 -12.62 -1.93 -12.66
CA ALA A 35 -12.27 -2.67 -13.87
C ALA A 35 -13.01 -2.11 -15.10
N LYS A 36 -12.34 -2.07 -16.25
CA LYS A 36 -12.92 -1.64 -17.54
C LYS A 36 -13.80 -2.71 -18.18
N TRP A 37 -13.49 -3.98 -17.94
CA TRP A 37 -14.26 -5.08 -18.52
C TRP A 37 -15.47 -5.40 -17.66
N THR A 38 -16.57 -5.67 -18.34
CA THR A 38 -17.72 -6.37 -17.78
C THR A 38 -17.35 -7.83 -17.54
N GLN A 39 -18.12 -8.53 -16.70
CA GLN A 39 -17.92 -9.96 -16.44
C GLN A 39 -17.77 -10.76 -17.75
N THR A 40 -16.82 -11.69 -17.79
CA THR A 40 -16.63 -12.58 -18.94
C THR A 40 -17.90 -13.41 -19.17
N PRO A 41 -18.38 -13.55 -20.42
CA PRO A 41 -19.52 -14.41 -20.70
C PRO A 41 -19.26 -15.83 -20.22
N LEU A 42 -20.22 -16.38 -19.48
CA LEU A 42 -20.00 -17.62 -18.73
C LEU A 42 -19.70 -18.85 -19.62
N TYR A 43 -20.22 -18.89 -20.84
CA TYR A 43 -19.92 -20.00 -21.76
C TYR A 43 -18.42 -20.04 -22.16
N LEU A 44 -17.72 -18.90 -22.13
CA LEU A 44 -16.26 -18.85 -22.32
C LEU A 44 -15.52 -19.31 -21.08
N GLU A 45 -15.98 -18.94 -19.88
CA GLU A 45 -15.43 -19.45 -18.62
C GLU A 45 -15.54 -20.99 -18.54
N ILE A 46 -16.64 -21.57 -19.03
CA ILE A 46 -16.82 -23.03 -19.12
C ILE A 46 -15.78 -23.65 -20.06
N ALA A 47 -15.48 -23.01 -21.18
CA ALA A 47 -14.48 -23.52 -22.14
C ALA A 47 -13.07 -23.52 -21.54
N GLU A 48 -12.67 -22.42 -20.90
CA GLU A 48 -11.38 -22.30 -20.20
C GLU A 48 -11.25 -23.34 -19.07
N TYR A 49 -12.30 -23.48 -18.24
CA TYR A 49 -12.32 -24.50 -17.19
C TYR A 49 -12.15 -25.93 -17.73
N LEU A 50 -12.81 -26.26 -18.85
CA LEU A 50 -12.66 -27.58 -19.47
C LEU A 50 -11.27 -27.79 -20.08
N ALA A 51 -10.62 -26.73 -20.56
CA ALA A 51 -9.26 -26.78 -21.08
C ALA A 51 -8.24 -27.09 -19.97
N ASP A 52 -8.41 -26.47 -18.79
CA ASP A 52 -7.59 -26.71 -17.60
C ASP A 52 -7.71 -28.15 -17.08
N GLU A 53 -8.93 -28.71 -17.08
CA GLU A 53 -9.17 -30.10 -16.65
C GLU A 53 -8.56 -31.13 -17.62
N GLN A 54 -8.79 -30.95 -18.93
CA GLN A 54 -8.20 -31.80 -19.96
C GLN A 54 -8.17 -31.10 -21.31
N ALA A 55 -6.99 -30.99 -21.91
CA ALA A 55 -6.79 -30.31 -23.20
C ALA A 55 -7.71 -30.78 -24.36
N GLY A 56 -8.23 -32.02 -24.29
CA GLY A 56 -9.19 -32.55 -25.28
C GLY A 56 -10.62 -32.04 -25.12
N LEU A 57 -11.05 -31.74 -23.89
CA LEU A 57 -12.44 -31.38 -23.58
C LEU A 57 -12.83 -29.99 -24.12
N PHE A 58 -11.85 -29.09 -24.27
CA PHE A 58 -12.06 -27.79 -24.90
C PHE A 58 -12.65 -27.93 -26.32
N TRP A 59 -12.01 -28.73 -27.17
CA TRP A 59 -12.47 -28.92 -28.54
C TRP A 59 -13.76 -29.73 -28.62
N ASP A 60 -14.00 -30.64 -27.67
CA ASP A 60 -15.27 -31.34 -27.56
C ASP A 60 -16.42 -30.39 -27.16
N TYR A 61 -16.14 -29.41 -26.30
CA TYR A 61 -17.09 -28.37 -25.91
C TYR A 61 -17.44 -27.46 -27.08
N VAL A 62 -16.42 -26.97 -27.79
CA VAL A 62 -16.62 -26.15 -28.99
C VAL A 62 -17.44 -26.93 -30.03
N ARG A 63 -17.12 -28.21 -30.28
CA ARG A 63 -17.91 -29.09 -31.15
C ARG A 63 -19.35 -29.25 -30.67
N GLY A 64 -19.56 -29.39 -29.36
CA GLY A 64 -20.87 -29.48 -28.75
C GLY A 64 -21.71 -28.22 -28.98
N VAL A 65 -21.12 -27.05 -28.76
CA VAL A 65 -21.77 -25.75 -28.93
C VAL A 65 -22.13 -25.49 -30.40
N THR A 66 -21.24 -25.85 -31.34
CA THR A 66 -21.52 -25.70 -32.79
C THR A 66 -22.62 -26.63 -33.32
N LYS A 67 -23.02 -27.64 -32.56
CA LYS A 67 -24.10 -28.58 -32.91
C LYS A 67 -25.45 -28.18 -32.34
N LEU A 68 -25.53 -27.10 -31.56
CA LEU A 68 -26.79 -26.59 -31.04
C LEU A 68 -27.63 -26.00 -32.18
N ASP A 69 -28.94 -26.23 -32.15
CA ASP A 69 -29.89 -25.72 -33.14
C ASP A 69 -30.01 -24.18 -33.12
N THR A 70 -29.61 -23.54 -32.01
CA THR A 70 -29.62 -22.09 -31.81
C THR A 70 -28.25 -21.64 -31.31
N ALA A 71 -27.71 -20.56 -31.87
CA ALA A 71 -26.44 -20.03 -31.40
C ALA A 71 -26.58 -19.49 -29.96
N LEU A 72 -25.54 -19.63 -29.14
CA LEU A 72 -25.57 -19.20 -27.73
C LEU A 72 -25.88 -17.70 -27.55
N ASN A 73 -25.58 -16.87 -28.55
CA ASN A 73 -25.87 -15.43 -28.52
C ASN A 73 -27.29 -15.06 -28.98
N GLU A 74 -28.06 -16.02 -29.52
CA GLU A 74 -29.42 -15.80 -30.06
C GLU A 74 -30.52 -16.16 -29.06
N TYR A 75 -30.17 -16.62 -27.85
CA TYR A 75 -31.15 -16.88 -26.81
C TYR A 75 -31.71 -15.59 -26.21
N ASP A 76 -33.04 -15.53 -26.05
CA ASP A 76 -33.77 -14.36 -25.54
C ASP A 76 -33.41 -14.01 -24.08
N THR A 77 -32.93 -14.99 -23.31
CA THR A 77 -32.60 -14.80 -21.90
C THR A 77 -31.23 -15.38 -21.54
N GLU A 78 -30.48 -14.67 -20.69
CA GLU A 78 -29.18 -15.12 -20.17
C GLU A 78 -29.29 -16.49 -19.48
N SER A 79 -30.44 -16.80 -18.87
CA SER A 79 -30.71 -18.09 -18.22
C SER A 79 -30.80 -19.24 -19.22
N GLN A 80 -31.40 -19.03 -20.40
CA GLN A 80 -31.48 -20.06 -21.43
C GLN A 80 -30.11 -20.32 -22.06
N MET A 81 -29.37 -19.25 -22.38
CA MET A 81 -27.97 -19.35 -22.83
C MET A 81 -27.13 -20.12 -21.82
N TYR A 82 -27.28 -19.79 -20.53
CA TYR A 82 -26.60 -20.45 -19.42
C TYR A 82 -26.88 -21.96 -19.37
N ASN A 83 -28.15 -22.34 -19.41
CA ASN A 83 -28.56 -23.74 -19.30
C ASN A 83 -28.06 -24.56 -20.50
N ALA A 84 -28.13 -24.00 -21.72
CA ALA A 84 -27.64 -24.67 -22.94
C ALA A 84 -26.11 -24.87 -22.93
N ALA A 85 -25.37 -23.84 -22.51
CA ALA A 85 -23.92 -23.91 -22.36
C ALA A 85 -23.50 -24.94 -21.29
N LEU A 86 -24.26 -25.02 -20.20
CA LEU A 86 -24.04 -25.98 -19.14
C LEU A 86 -24.33 -27.41 -19.55
N GLU A 87 -25.46 -27.66 -20.22
CA GLU A 87 -25.86 -28.99 -20.67
C GLU A 87 -24.81 -29.59 -21.62
N THR A 88 -24.30 -28.74 -22.52
CA THR A 88 -23.24 -29.12 -23.45
C THR A 88 -21.94 -29.46 -22.73
N GLY A 89 -21.57 -28.64 -21.73
CA GLY A 89 -20.39 -28.87 -20.91
C GLY A 89 -20.52 -30.12 -20.04
N SER A 90 -21.63 -30.30 -19.34
CA SER A 90 -21.85 -31.42 -18.42
C SER A 90 -21.82 -32.77 -19.13
N ARG A 91 -22.41 -32.87 -20.33
CA ARG A 91 -22.40 -34.08 -21.15
C ARG A 91 -20.99 -34.59 -21.44
N LEU A 92 -20.02 -33.70 -21.56
CA LEU A 92 -18.63 -34.08 -21.87
C LEU A 92 -17.87 -34.60 -20.66
N ILE A 93 -18.32 -34.24 -19.46
CA ILE A 93 -17.73 -34.69 -18.20
C ILE A 93 -18.44 -35.96 -17.68
N GLU A 94 -19.44 -36.49 -18.39
CA GLU A 94 -20.30 -37.61 -17.98
C GLU A 94 -19.76 -39.02 -18.35
N ASN A 95 -18.45 -39.27 -18.16
CA ASN A 95 -17.98 -40.66 -18.11
C ASN A 95 -18.23 -41.27 -16.71
N ASN A 96 -19.44 -41.84 -16.60
CA ASN A 96 -19.90 -42.96 -15.77
C ASN A 96 -20.03 -42.85 -14.23
N THR A 97 -20.40 -41.68 -13.72
CA THR A 97 -21.07 -41.59 -12.41
C THR A 97 -22.22 -40.58 -12.49
N ARG A 98 -23.36 -40.87 -11.84
CA ARG A 98 -24.50 -39.94 -11.77
C ARG A 98 -24.01 -38.64 -11.15
N THR A 99 -23.92 -37.58 -11.94
CA THR A 99 -23.39 -36.30 -11.49
C THR A 99 -24.54 -35.45 -10.98
N VAL A 100 -24.43 -34.94 -9.76
CA VAL A 100 -25.42 -34.02 -9.17
C VAL A 100 -24.75 -32.67 -8.99
N VAL A 101 -25.24 -31.66 -9.70
CA VAL A 101 -24.78 -30.28 -9.60
C VAL A 101 -25.76 -29.50 -8.71
N LEU A 102 -25.29 -29.02 -7.57
CA LEU A 102 -26.09 -28.17 -6.68
C LEU A 102 -25.78 -26.70 -6.95
N TYR A 103 -26.78 -25.96 -7.43
CA TYR A 103 -26.76 -24.50 -7.49
C TYR A 103 -27.31 -23.94 -6.19
N ALA A 104 -26.45 -23.36 -5.36
CA ALA A 104 -26.88 -22.82 -4.08
C ALA A 104 -26.03 -21.63 -3.64
N ASP A 105 -26.63 -20.80 -2.80
CA ASP A 105 -25.93 -19.80 -2.02
C ASP A 105 -25.41 -20.44 -0.73
N LEU A 106 -24.09 -20.40 -0.52
CA LEU A 106 -23.44 -20.95 0.68
C LEU A 106 -23.91 -20.26 1.98
N GLY A 107 -24.36 -19.00 1.89
CA GLY A 107 -24.92 -18.26 3.01
C GLY A 107 -26.32 -18.72 3.42
N SER A 108 -27.02 -19.46 2.56
CA SER A 108 -28.39 -19.89 2.82
C SER A 108 -28.46 -21.01 3.86
N ALA A 109 -29.40 -20.91 4.80
CA ALA A 109 -29.68 -21.97 5.76
C ALA A 109 -30.12 -23.28 5.09
N GLN A 110 -30.79 -23.19 3.93
CA GLN A 110 -31.27 -24.35 3.16
C GLN A 110 -30.13 -25.12 2.50
N PHE A 111 -29.03 -24.46 2.15
CA PHE A 111 -27.86 -25.10 1.53
C PHE A 111 -27.30 -26.21 2.43
N ARG A 112 -27.28 -26.00 3.75
CA ARG A 112 -26.69 -26.94 4.73
C ARG A 112 -27.35 -28.32 4.69
N SER A 113 -28.68 -28.38 4.57
CA SER A 113 -29.39 -29.67 4.55
C SER A 113 -29.13 -30.44 3.25
N TYR A 114 -29.11 -29.74 2.10
CA TYR A 114 -28.83 -30.36 0.81
C TYR A 114 -27.36 -30.79 0.67
N HIS A 115 -26.42 -29.95 1.11
CA HIS A 115 -24.99 -30.25 1.08
C HIS A 115 -24.67 -31.52 1.88
N LYS A 116 -25.16 -31.62 3.12
CA LYS A 116 -24.92 -32.79 3.98
C LYS A 116 -25.43 -34.10 3.36
N LEU A 117 -26.57 -34.07 2.67
CA LEU A 117 -27.14 -35.25 2.02
C LEU A 117 -26.30 -35.65 0.79
N LEU A 118 -25.92 -34.68 -0.05
CA LEU A 118 -25.16 -34.94 -1.27
C LEU A 118 -23.70 -35.32 -0.98
N GLU A 119 -23.09 -34.74 0.06
CA GLU A 119 -21.76 -35.11 0.54
C GLU A 119 -21.71 -36.57 0.97
N GLN A 120 -22.72 -37.04 1.73
CA GLN A 120 -22.80 -38.44 2.15
C GLN A 120 -22.91 -39.40 0.96
N GLU A 121 -23.77 -39.08 -0.02
CA GLU A 121 -23.95 -39.93 -1.20
C GLU A 121 -22.73 -39.89 -2.14
N ALA A 122 -21.99 -38.78 -2.16
CA ALA A 122 -20.73 -38.65 -2.89
C ALA A 122 -19.58 -39.43 -2.24
N ASN A 123 -19.44 -39.36 -0.92
CA ASN A 123 -18.46 -40.16 -0.17
C ASN A 123 -18.72 -41.67 -0.30
N ASN A 124 -19.98 -42.06 -0.47
CA ASN A 124 -20.38 -43.43 -0.78
C ASN A 124 -20.11 -43.85 -2.25
N GLY A 125 -19.55 -42.95 -3.08
CA GLY A 125 -19.19 -43.22 -4.48
C GLY A 125 -20.39 -43.41 -5.42
N LYS A 126 -21.62 -43.12 -4.97
CA LYS A 126 -22.84 -43.32 -5.77
C LYS A 126 -23.08 -42.18 -6.74
N ILE A 127 -22.67 -40.97 -6.36
CA ILE A 127 -22.81 -39.77 -7.16
C ILE A 127 -21.51 -39.00 -7.20
N ARG A 128 -21.31 -38.25 -8.28
CA ARG A 128 -20.30 -37.21 -8.33
C ARG A 128 -20.96 -35.88 -7.97
N TYR A 129 -20.60 -35.32 -6.82
CA TYR A 129 -21.19 -34.09 -6.31
C TYR A 129 -20.36 -32.88 -6.73
N ILE A 130 -20.99 -31.91 -7.40
CA ILE A 130 -20.38 -30.64 -7.80
C ILE A 130 -21.21 -29.51 -7.20
N LEU A 131 -20.56 -28.63 -6.43
CA LEU A 131 -21.16 -27.41 -5.92
C LEU A 131 -20.84 -26.25 -6.86
N ARG A 132 -21.86 -25.54 -7.32
CA ARG A 132 -21.71 -24.26 -8.03
C ARG A 132 -22.40 -23.16 -7.26
N HIS A 133 -21.67 -22.07 -7.00
CA HIS A 133 -22.24 -20.93 -6.29
C HIS A 133 -23.28 -20.24 -7.19
N HIS A 134 -24.46 -19.98 -6.64
CA HIS A 134 -25.48 -19.19 -7.32
C HIS A 134 -26.05 -18.16 -6.36
N LEU A 135 -25.79 -16.88 -6.65
CA LEU A 135 -26.37 -15.77 -5.91
C LEU A 135 -27.65 -15.33 -6.63
N ALA A 136 -28.80 -15.65 -6.05
CA ALA A 136 -30.11 -15.24 -6.57
C ALA A 136 -30.26 -13.71 -6.62
N LYS A 137 -29.56 -13.00 -5.73
CA LYS A 137 -29.43 -11.53 -5.74
C LYS A 137 -27.97 -11.19 -5.97
N LYS A 138 -27.61 -10.82 -7.20
CA LYS A 138 -26.29 -10.24 -7.50
C LYS A 138 -26.29 -8.78 -7.02
N GLU A 139 -25.33 -8.40 -6.19
CA GLU A 139 -25.11 -7.00 -5.89
C GLU A 139 -24.61 -6.29 -7.15
N LYS A 140 -25.19 -5.13 -7.49
CA LYS A 140 -24.79 -4.32 -8.65
C LYS A 140 -23.52 -3.48 -8.39
N GLN A 141 -22.88 -3.69 -7.24
CA GLN A 141 -21.70 -2.90 -6.87
C GLN A 141 -20.48 -3.40 -7.67
N PRO A 142 -19.71 -2.51 -8.31
CA PRO A 142 -18.50 -2.90 -8.99
C PRO A 142 -17.49 -3.48 -7.99
N VAL A 143 -16.75 -4.50 -8.43
CA VAL A 143 -15.66 -5.09 -7.64
C VAL A 143 -14.55 -4.05 -7.51
N ARG A 144 -14.16 -3.76 -6.26
CA ARG A 144 -13.02 -2.91 -5.96
C ARG A 144 -11.75 -3.71 -6.16
N LEU A 145 -10.85 -3.21 -6.99
CA LEU A 145 -9.54 -3.81 -7.17
C LEU A 145 -8.58 -3.27 -6.12
N SER A 146 -7.67 -4.11 -5.66
CA SER A 146 -6.54 -3.75 -4.79
C SER A 146 -5.24 -3.85 -5.56
N GLY A 147 -4.13 -3.39 -4.96
CA GLY A 147 -2.79 -3.51 -5.56
C GLY A 147 -2.45 -2.37 -6.52
N TYR A 148 -2.95 -1.15 -6.26
CA TYR A 148 -2.52 0.05 -6.97
C TYR A 148 -1.98 1.08 -5.99
N GLY A 149 -0.96 1.83 -6.42
CA GLY A 149 -0.49 3.04 -5.77
C GLY A 149 -1.22 4.27 -6.30
N VAL A 150 -1.37 5.29 -5.47
CA VAL A 150 -1.92 6.59 -5.85
C VAL A 150 -0.88 7.63 -5.54
N GLU A 151 -0.50 8.40 -6.55
CA GLU A 151 0.42 9.51 -6.42
C GLU A 151 -0.28 10.83 -6.79
N LEU A 152 0.10 11.90 -6.11
CA LEU A 152 -0.38 13.25 -6.39
C LEU A 152 0.79 14.08 -6.91
N HIS A 153 0.80 14.31 -8.22
CA HIS A 153 1.80 15.13 -8.87
C HIS A 153 1.54 16.62 -8.63
N LEU A 154 2.54 17.33 -8.14
CA LEU A 154 2.52 18.78 -8.09
C LEU A 154 2.86 19.34 -9.48
N LYS A 155 1.85 19.78 -10.24
CA LYS A 155 2.05 20.28 -11.61
C LYS A 155 2.78 21.63 -11.70
N SER A 156 2.74 22.43 -10.63
CA SER A 156 3.35 23.77 -10.60
C SER A 156 4.63 23.78 -9.76
N THR A 157 5.57 22.88 -10.05
CA THR A 157 6.94 22.91 -9.49
C THR A 157 7.87 23.86 -10.25
N GLU A 158 7.49 24.29 -11.45
CA GLU A 158 8.36 24.98 -12.42
C GLU A 158 8.40 26.51 -12.25
N TYR A 159 7.47 27.09 -11.50
CA TYR A 159 7.42 28.54 -11.29
C TYR A 159 8.14 28.92 -9.99
N LYS A 160 9.48 29.05 -10.07
CA LYS A 160 10.37 29.96 -9.29
C LYS A 160 11.77 29.40 -8.93
N SER A 161 12.19 28.25 -9.42
CA SER A 161 13.60 27.80 -9.30
C SER A 161 14.46 28.34 -10.45
N GLN A 162 14.64 29.67 -10.51
CA GLN A 162 15.61 30.33 -11.42
C GLN A 162 16.70 31.07 -10.63
N ASP A 163 17.09 30.54 -9.48
CA ASP A 163 18.25 31.07 -8.77
C ASP A 163 19.20 29.92 -8.44
N ASP A 164 19.98 29.52 -9.46
CA ASP A 164 21.11 28.59 -9.38
C ASP A 164 22.35 29.25 -8.72
N ALA A 165 22.11 30.18 -7.79
CA ALA A 165 23.19 30.82 -7.06
C ALA A 165 23.97 29.75 -6.27
N PRO A 166 25.31 29.65 -6.45
CA PRO A 166 26.11 28.67 -5.75
C PRO A 166 25.99 28.88 -4.24
N LYS A 167 26.03 27.78 -3.48
CA LYS A 167 26.11 27.78 -2.02
C LYS A 167 27.25 28.73 -1.60
N PRO A 168 27.00 29.78 -0.80
CA PRO A 168 28.07 30.65 -0.33
C PRO A 168 29.09 29.81 0.44
N GLU A 169 30.37 29.94 0.08
CA GLU A 169 31.44 29.21 0.73
C GLU A 169 31.41 29.47 2.24
N ALA A 170 31.68 28.41 3.02
CA ALA A 170 31.69 28.42 4.47
C ALA A 170 32.73 29.44 4.98
N GLY A 171 32.31 30.68 5.18
CA GLY A 171 33.19 31.77 5.60
C GLY A 171 32.63 33.18 5.41
N SER A 172 31.58 33.40 4.62
CA SER A 172 30.90 34.70 4.56
C SER A 172 29.59 34.66 5.35
N THR A 173 29.64 35.21 6.57
CA THR A 173 28.53 35.63 7.44
C THR A 173 27.12 35.43 6.85
N LEU A 174 26.56 34.25 7.11
CA LEU A 174 25.12 33.99 7.12
C LEU A 174 24.76 33.52 8.54
N ASP A 175 25.09 34.37 9.52
CA ASP A 175 24.76 34.18 10.94
C ASP A 175 23.45 34.91 11.29
N GLU A 176 22.39 34.79 10.48
CA GLU A 176 21.10 35.39 10.89
C GLU A 176 19.86 34.50 10.85
N ASP A 177 19.82 33.30 10.25
CA ASP A 177 18.52 32.58 10.17
C ASP A 177 18.52 31.06 10.47
N LEU A 178 19.65 30.44 10.85
CA LEU A 178 19.71 28.97 11.01
C LEU A 178 20.14 28.48 12.40
N ASP A 179 20.22 29.35 13.40
CA ASP A 179 20.57 28.96 14.80
C ASP A 179 19.36 28.72 15.71
N ASN A 180 18.14 28.73 15.15
CA ASN A 180 16.92 28.51 15.93
C ASN A 180 16.37 27.10 15.70
N GLU A 181 17.02 26.15 16.36
CA GLU A 181 16.47 24.84 16.79
C GLU A 181 15.13 24.98 17.59
N SER A 182 14.64 26.21 17.75
CA SER A 182 13.46 26.61 18.50
C SER A 182 12.48 27.52 17.76
N ASP A 183 12.73 27.91 16.51
CA ASP A 183 11.80 28.76 15.74
C ASP A 183 10.89 27.93 14.85
N VAL A 184 9.67 27.69 15.34
CA VAL A 184 8.59 27.16 14.51
C VAL A 184 7.70 28.35 14.12
N HIS A 185 7.70 28.74 12.84
CA HIS A 185 6.89 29.84 12.29
C HIS A 185 7.11 31.22 12.98
N GLY A 186 8.36 31.57 13.32
CA GLY A 186 8.70 32.86 13.95
C GLY A 186 8.40 32.94 15.45
N PHE A 187 8.13 31.80 16.10
CA PHE A 187 8.03 31.69 17.54
C PHE A 187 9.26 31.01 18.12
N ASP A 188 10.02 31.71 18.97
CA ASP A 188 11.13 31.10 19.71
C ASP A 188 10.61 30.34 20.95
N PHE A 189 10.44 29.03 20.78
CA PHE A 189 9.96 28.13 21.82
C PHE A 189 10.91 28.03 23.02
N LYS A 190 12.21 28.38 22.89
CA LYS A 190 13.13 28.45 24.03
C LYS A 190 12.77 29.65 24.91
N VAL A 191 12.58 30.82 24.31
CA VAL A 191 12.17 32.05 25.04
C VAL A 191 10.76 31.91 25.63
N LEU A 192 9.83 31.30 24.90
CA LEU A 192 8.46 31.07 25.38
C LEU A 192 8.41 30.10 26.57
N LYS A 193 9.19 29.01 26.56
CA LYS A 193 9.31 28.08 27.70
C LYS A 193 9.95 28.74 28.93
N ASN A 194 10.88 29.66 28.70
CA ASN A 194 11.55 30.42 29.75
C ASN A 194 10.62 31.47 30.38
N LYS A 195 9.80 32.16 29.57
CA LYS A 195 8.84 33.17 30.06
C LYS A 195 7.60 32.57 30.70
N HIS A 196 7.13 31.41 30.24
CA HIS A 196 5.93 30.75 30.75
C HIS A 196 6.19 29.29 31.16
N PRO A 197 6.87 29.05 32.30
CA PRO A 197 7.27 27.71 32.73
C PRO A 197 6.09 26.80 33.12
N THR A 198 4.92 27.36 33.42
CA THR A 198 3.69 26.60 33.75
C THR A 198 2.99 26.01 32.52
N LEU A 199 3.26 26.55 31.32
CA LEU A 199 2.56 26.19 30.08
C LEU A 199 3.40 25.31 29.15
N LYS A 200 4.52 24.75 29.62
CA LYS A 200 5.44 23.93 28.81
C LYS A 200 4.73 22.84 28.00
N ARG A 201 3.83 22.09 28.65
CA ARG A 201 3.06 21.02 28.00
C ARG A 201 2.12 21.54 26.91
N ALA A 202 1.47 22.68 27.12
CA ALA A 202 0.59 23.29 26.12
C ALA A 202 1.39 23.89 24.95
N LEU A 203 2.58 24.40 25.23
CA LEU A 203 3.49 24.93 24.23
C LEU A 203 4.09 23.80 23.37
N ASP A 204 4.37 22.63 23.95
CA ASP A 204 4.79 21.43 23.21
C ASP A 204 3.66 20.91 22.31
N GLN A 205 2.41 20.93 22.79
CA GLN A 205 1.23 20.61 21.98
C GLN A 205 0.99 21.63 20.85
N LEU A 206 1.20 22.92 21.11
CA LEU A 206 1.12 23.98 20.10
C LEU A 206 2.20 23.80 19.04
N ARG A 207 3.43 23.49 19.43
CA ARG A 207 4.53 23.17 18.51
C ARG A 207 4.14 22.01 17.60
N GLN A 208 3.59 20.95 18.18
CA GLN A 208 3.15 19.77 17.43
C GLN A 208 2.01 20.08 16.45
N ARG A 209 1.08 20.97 16.82
CA ARG A 209 0.00 21.43 15.93
C ARG A 209 0.49 22.33 14.81
N LEU A 210 1.44 23.23 15.08
CA LEU A 210 2.05 24.09 14.06
C LEU A 210 2.82 23.27 13.03
N LEU A 211 3.45 22.18 13.45
CA LEU A 211 4.10 21.23 12.54
C LEU A 211 3.09 20.41 11.73
N GLN A 212 1.90 20.15 12.26
CA GLN A 212 0.84 19.39 11.59
C GLN A 212 -0.05 20.24 10.66
N GLY A 213 -0.20 21.54 10.93
CA GLY A 213 -1.14 22.43 10.23
C GLY A 213 -0.57 23.17 9.01
N ASN A 214 0.59 22.78 8.49
CA ASN A 214 1.20 23.46 7.35
C ASN A 214 0.71 22.82 6.04
N ASP A 215 -0.52 23.16 5.63
CA ASP A 215 -1.14 22.71 4.37
C ASP A 215 -0.56 23.42 3.12
N GLU A 216 0.27 24.45 3.30
CA GLU A 216 0.96 25.12 2.20
C GLU A 216 2.35 24.51 1.98
N ILE A 217 2.56 23.96 0.77
CA ILE A 217 3.85 23.43 0.32
C ILE A 217 4.86 24.58 0.30
N ALA A 218 5.88 24.46 1.15
CA ALA A 218 6.91 25.48 1.28
C ALA A 218 7.75 25.58 -0.01
N GLN A 219 7.99 26.81 -0.47
CA GLN A 219 8.89 27.07 -1.59
C GLN A 219 10.33 27.00 -1.08
N LEU A 220 11.09 26.02 -1.57
CA LEU A 220 12.49 25.82 -1.23
C LEU A 220 13.40 26.24 -2.39
N LYS A 221 14.63 26.63 -2.07
CA LYS A 221 15.65 26.99 -3.07
C LYS A 221 16.26 25.72 -3.66
N ALA A 222 16.73 25.78 -4.90
CA ALA A 222 17.27 24.61 -5.62
C ALA A 222 18.43 23.91 -4.88
N TRP A 223 19.31 24.66 -4.21
CA TRP A 223 20.44 24.12 -3.45
C TRP A 223 20.01 23.41 -2.14
N GLU A 224 18.86 23.77 -1.56
CA GLU A 224 18.34 23.15 -0.33
C GLU A 224 17.91 21.71 -0.58
N PHE A 225 17.54 21.36 -1.82
CA PHE A 225 17.17 19.99 -2.20
C PHE A 225 18.35 19.01 -2.24
N GLN A 226 19.59 19.48 -2.37
CA GLN A 226 20.76 18.60 -2.52
C GLN A 226 21.05 17.78 -1.26
N ASP A 227 20.93 18.40 -0.08
CA ASP A 227 21.20 17.75 1.21
C ASP A 227 19.91 17.17 1.86
N LEU A 228 18.73 17.42 1.27
CA LEU A 228 17.45 17.07 1.89
C LEU A 228 17.27 15.56 2.13
N GLY A 229 17.77 14.72 1.22
CA GLY A 229 17.75 13.26 1.40
C GLY A 229 18.61 12.79 2.57
N LEU A 230 19.77 13.43 2.78
CA LEU A 230 20.65 13.14 3.93
C LEU A 230 20.01 13.62 5.24
N GLN A 231 19.33 14.77 5.22
CA GLN A 231 18.60 15.30 6.37
C GLN A 231 17.41 14.41 6.75
N ALA A 232 16.65 13.94 5.77
CA ALA A 232 15.58 12.96 5.98
C ALA A 232 16.13 11.66 6.61
N THR A 233 17.28 11.18 6.11
CA THR A 233 17.96 10.01 6.65
C THR A 233 18.38 10.22 8.10
N ALA A 234 18.97 11.38 8.42
CA ALA A 234 19.36 11.72 9.78
C ALA A 234 18.15 11.76 10.72
N ALA A 235 17.06 12.41 10.30
CA ALA A 235 15.82 12.50 11.08
C ALA A 235 15.21 11.12 11.37
N ILE A 236 15.27 10.20 10.41
CA ILE A 236 14.75 8.83 10.56
C ILE A 236 15.71 7.98 11.41
N ALA A 237 17.02 8.13 11.22
CA ALA A 237 18.06 7.38 11.94
C ALA A 237 18.14 7.74 13.44
N GLU A 238 17.77 8.96 13.81
CA GLU A 238 17.66 9.39 15.21
C GLU A 238 16.56 8.63 15.96
N ILE A 239 15.56 8.11 15.25
CA ILE A 239 14.41 7.44 15.85
C ILE A 239 14.73 5.97 16.05
N GLN A 240 14.80 5.56 17.32
CA GLN A 240 15.07 4.18 17.71
C GLN A 240 13.74 3.44 17.99
N GLY A 241 13.53 2.30 17.32
CA GLY A 241 12.47 1.36 17.67
C GLY A 241 11.70 0.80 16.47
N ASP A 242 10.60 0.09 16.76
CA ASP A 242 9.72 -0.53 15.75
C ASP A 242 8.93 0.52 14.93
N GLU A 243 8.87 1.77 15.42
CA GLU A 243 8.17 2.88 14.75
C GLU A 243 8.98 3.48 13.58
N THR A 244 10.27 3.16 13.44
CA THR A 244 11.14 3.72 12.38
C THR A 244 10.57 3.44 10.98
N LEU A 245 10.00 2.26 10.74
CA LEU A 245 9.38 1.92 9.45
C LEU A 245 8.10 2.71 9.18
N GLN A 246 7.30 2.97 10.22
CA GLN A 246 6.07 3.76 10.08
C GLN A 246 6.41 5.22 9.78
N ILE A 247 7.48 5.74 10.38
CA ILE A 247 7.93 7.11 10.16
C ILE A 247 8.61 7.24 8.79
N LEU A 248 9.38 6.25 8.35
CA LEU A 248 9.87 6.18 6.99
C LEU A 248 8.70 6.22 5.98
N GLN A 249 7.66 5.42 6.21
CA GLN A 249 6.46 5.41 5.37
C GLN A 249 5.75 6.77 5.39
N TYR A 250 5.54 7.36 6.57
CA TYR A 250 4.89 8.65 6.71
C TYR A 250 5.67 9.78 6.03
N THR A 251 7.00 9.79 6.19
CA THR A 251 7.91 10.75 5.57
C THR A 251 7.92 10.60 4.05
N ALA A 252 7.95 9.36 3.54
CA ALA A 252 7.90 9.10 2.10
C ALA A 252 6.56 9.54 1.48
N HIS A 253 5.43 9.27 2.13
CA HIS A 253 4.11 9.65 1.63
C HIS A 253 3.87 11.17 1.64
N ASN A 254 4.38 11.87 2.66
CA ASN A 254 4.12 13.31 2.86
C ASN A 254 5.35 14.19 2.61
N PHE A 255 6.31 13.70 1.84
CA PHE A 255 7.63 14.32 1.69
C PHE A 255 7.58 15.81 1.32
N PRO A 256 6.76 16.26 0.34
CA PRO A 256 6.69 17.68 -0.01
C PRO A 256 6.21 18.59 1.13
N MET A 257 5.35 18.10 2.03
CA MET A 257 4.86 18.88 3.18
C MET A 257 5.92 18.94 4.30
N LEU A 258 6.68 17.86 4.47
CA LEU A 258 7.67 17.74 5.53
C LEU A 258 9.03 18.35 5.17
N ALA A 259 9.29 18.62 3.89
CA ALA A 259 10.59 19.08 3.40
C ALA A 259 11.18 20.25 4.21
N ARG A 260 10.37 21.26 4.56
CA ARG A 260 10.85 22.39 5.36
C ARG A 260 11.24 22.01 6.79
N THR A 261 10.53 21.07 7.40
CA THR A 261 10.87 20.57 8.74
C THR A 261 12.15 19.74 8.70
N LEU A 262 12.36 18.99 7.61
CA LEU A 262 13.56 18.18 7.42
C LEU A 262 14.82 19.04 7.26
N LEU A 263 14.73 20.23 6.65
CA LEU A 263 15.86 21.16 6.52
C LEU A 263 16.48 21.57 7.86
N ALA A 264 15.71 21.55 8.94
CA ALA A 264 16.19 21.89 10.28
C ALA A 264 17.09 20.81 10.90
N HIS A 265 17.06 19.57 10.39
CA HIS A 265 17.91 18.51 10.92
C HIS A 265 19.36 18.68 10.44
N LYS A 266 20.29 18.73 11.39
CA LYS A 266 21.71 18.88 11.10
C LYS A 266 22.32 17.53 10.72
N VAL A 267 22.90 17.46 9.53
CA VAL A 267 23.63 16.26 9.07
C VAL A 267 25.03 16.25 9.68
N THR A 268 25.37 15.15 10.35
CA THR A 268 26.74 14.93 10.84
C THR A 268 27.65 14.53 9.69
N GLU A 269 28.89 15.03 9.68
CA GLU A 269 29.85 14.74 8.60
C GLU A 269 30.21 13.23 8.51
N THR A 270 30.12 12.50 9.62
CA THR A 270 30.28 11.04 9.64
C THR A 270 29.23 10.34 8.80
N LEU A 271 27.95 10.69 8.97
CA LEU A 271 26.84 10.13 8.20
C LEU A 271 27.00 10.43 6.70
N ARG A 272 27.44 11.65 6.36
CA ARG A 272 27.72 12.03 4.96
C ARG A 272 28.82 11.17 4.35
N ALA A 273 29.92 10.95 5.09
CA ALA A 273 31.01 10.10 4.63
C ALA A 273 30.59 8.62 4.48
N GLU A 274 29.81 8.10 5.42
CA GLU A 274 29.28 6.74 5.39
C GLU A 274 28.33 6.50 4.22
N VAL A 275 27.36 7.41 4.01
CA VAL A 275 26.43 7.32 2.88
C VAL A 275 27.19 7.37 1.57
N LYS A 276 28.17 8.28 1.42
CA LYS A 276 29.01 8.35 0.22
C LYS A 276 29.80 7.06 -0.02
N HIS A 277 30.42 6.51 1.03
CA HIS A 277 31.16 5.26 0.95
C HIS A 277 30.27 4.08 0.53
N ASN A 278 29.07 3.99 1.09
CA ASN A 278 28.08 2.96 0.74
C ASN A 278 27.62 3.12 -0.71
N THR A 279 27.30 4.33 -1.14
CA THR A 279 26.93 4.62 -2.53
C THR A 279 28.03 4.22 -3.51
N ASP A 280 29.29 4.57 -3.24
CA ASP A 280 30.42 4.19 -4.10
C ASP A 280 30.63 2.65 -4.13
N THR A 281 30.43 1.99 -3.00
CA THR A 281 30.61 0.54 -2.87
C THR A 281 29.48 -0.22 -3.58
N PHE A 282 28.23 0.22 -3.43
CA PHE A 282 27.08 -0.37 -4.12
C PHE A 282 27.07 -0.04 -5.62
N GLY A 283 27.51 1.16 -6.01
CA GLY A 283 27.68 1.53 -7.41
C GLY A 283 28.70 0.63 -8.12
N ARG A 284 29.79 0.22 -7.45
CA ARG A 284 30.79 -0.68 -8.03
C ARG A 284 30.38 -2.16 -8.00
N SER A 285 29.73 -2.61 -6.93
CA SER A 285 29.43 -4.03 -6.73
C SER A 285 28.10 -4.47 -7.34
N LEU A 286 27.06 -3.65 -7.19
CA LEU A 286 25.68 -3.96 -7.58
C LEU A 286 25.19 -3.08 -8.74
N ASN A 287 26.01 -2.14 -9.22
CA ASN A 287 25.62 -1.16 -10.25
C ASN A 287 24.37 -0.36 -9.86
N VAL A 288 24.21 -0.08 -8.56
CA VAL A 288 23.11 0.74 -8.00
C VAL A 288 23.66 2.10 -7.64
N ALA A 289 23.15 3.15 -8.27
CA ALA A 289 23.51 4.54 -7.99
C ALA A 289 22.24 5.39 -7.84
N PRO A 290 22.22 6.41 -6.94
CA PRO A 290 21.09 7.34 -6.86
C PRO A 290 20.82 7.98 -8.22
N PRO A 291 19.56 8.05 -8.69
CA PRO A 291 18.30 7.87 -7.94
C PRO A 291 17.76 6.42 -7.90
N ASP A 292 18.45 5.44 -8.46
CA ASP A 292 17.93 4.09 -8.65
C ASP A 292 17.80 3.35 -7.31
N GLY A 293 16.67 2.65 -7.13
CA GLY A 293 16.39 1.80 -6.00
C GLY A 293 16.51 0.32 -6.36
N ALA A 294 17.03 -0.50 -5.44
CA ALA A 294 17.14 -1.95 -5.63
C ALA A 294 16.58 -2.67 -4.41
N LEU A 295 15.70 -3.64 -4.64
CA LEU A 295 15.21 -4.54 -3.59
C LEU A 295 15.85 -5.91 -3.77
N PHE A 296 16.39 -6.46 -2.68
CA PHE A 296 16.93 -7.81 -2.68
C PHE A 296 16.17 -8.69 -1.70
N ILE A 297 15.66 -9.83 -2.17
CA ILE A 297 15.04 -10.86 -1.31
C ILE A 297 15.91 -12.11 -1.43
N ASN A 298 16.56 -12.50 -0.33
CA ASN A 298 17.50 -13.64 -0.27
C ASN A 298 18.59 -13.63 -1.37
N GLY A 299 18.99 -12.44 -1.83
CA GLY A 299 20.02 -12.26 -2.86
C GLY A 299 19.47 -12.19 -4.29
N LEU A 300 18.18 -12.43 -4.49
CA LEU A 300 17.51 -12.18 -5.76
C LEU A 300 17.23 -10.69 -5.90
N PHE A 301 17.63 -10.12 -7.03
CA PHE A 301 17.37 -8.73 -7.38
C PHE A 301 15.94 -8.56 -7.89
N PHE A 302 15.24 -7.58 -7.31
CA PHE A 302 13.94 -7.10 -7.74
C PHE A 302 14.09 -5.62 -8.08
N ASP A 303 13.75 -5.30 -9.31
CA ASP A 303 13.66 -3.93 -9.76
C ASP A 303 12.42 -3.27 -9.16
N ALA A 304 12.63 -2.17 -8.43
CA ALA A 304 11.57 -1.50 -7.70
C ALA A 304 10.52 -0.86 -8.62
N ASP A 305 10.90 -0.50 -9.85
CA ASP A 305 10.02 0.17 -10.80
C ASP A 305 9.05 -0.79 -11.49
N THR A 306 9.46 -2.05 -11.64
CA THR A 306 8.64 -3.10 -12.25
C THR A 306 7.92 -3.99 -11.24
N MET A 307 8.25 -3.84 -9.95
CA MET A 307 7.66 -4.67 -8.89
C MET A 307 6.24 -4.24 -8.55
N ASP A 308 5.29 -5.14 -8.77
CA ASP A 308 3.90 -5.03 -8.31
C ASP A 308 3.61 -6.02 -7.16
N LEU A 309 2.62 -5.72 -6.32
CA LEU A 309 2.16 -6.56 -5.21
C LEU A 309 1.87 -7.99 -5.68
N TYR A 310 1.23 -8.13 -6.84
CA TYR A 310 0.89 -9.44 -7.41
C TYR A 310 2.13 -10.19 -7.92
N SER A 311 3.11 -9.46 -8.49
CA SER A 311 4.36 -10.04 -8.96
C SER A 311 5.22 -10.58 -7.81
N MET A 312 5.21 -9.90 -6.66
CA MET A 312 5.97 -10.33 -5.46
C MET A 312 5.24 -11.45 -4.70
N GLY A 313 3.94 -11.32 -4.48
CA GLY A 313 3.14 -12.26 -3.68
C GLY A 313 2.82 -13.59 -4.37
N GLY A 314 3.01 -13.68 -5.69
CA GLY A 314 2.76 -14.86 -6.49
C GLY A 314 3.93 -15.87 -6.49
N GLU A 315 4.40 -16.21 -7.68
CA GLU A 315 5.39 -17.28 -7.89
C GLU A 315 6.75 -17.06 -7.19
N PRO A 316 7.35 -15.86 -7.12
CA PRO A 316 8.68 -15.68 -6.53
C PRO A 316 8.69 -16.00 -5.03
N CYS A 317 7.75 -15.45 -4.26
CA CYS A 317 7.68 -15.72 -2.82
C CYS A 317 7.26 -17.17 -2.53
N ALA A 318 6.31 -17.72 -3.31
CA ALA A 318 5.88 -19.11 -3.13
C ALA A 318 6.97 -20.13 -3.49
N SER A 319 7.75 -19.88 -4.55
CA SER A 319 8.88 -20.72 -4.94
C SER A 319 10.00 -20.63 -3.90
N GLU A 320 10.34 -19.43 -3.43
CA GLU A 320 11.34 -19.24 -2.38
C GLU A 320 10.91 -19.93 -1.07
N MET A 321 9.63 -19.83 -0.69
CA MET A 321 9.12 -20.53 0.50
C MET A 321 9.26 -22.04 0.37
N ARG A 322 8.97 -22.63 -0.80
CA ARG A 322 9.18 -24.07 -1.06
C ARG A 322 10.67 -24.45 -0.97
N VAL A 323 11.55 -23.61 -1.51
CA VAL A 323 13.00 -23.82 -1.43
C VAL A 323 13.44 -23.79 0.03
N LEU A 324 13.00 -22.80 0.80
CA LEU A 324 13.31 -22.67 2.23
C LEU A 324 12.75 -23.84 3.05
N GLU A 325 11.52 -24.28 2.79
CA GLU A 325 10.93 -25.47 3.43
C GLU A 325 11.73 -26.74 3.09
N SER A 326 12.14 -26.89 1.84
CA SER A 326 12.96 -28.03 1.41
C SER A 326 14.32 -28.03 2.12
N LEU A 327 14.98 -26.88 2.25
CA LEU A 327 16.24 -26.75 2.96
C LEU A 327 16.08 -26.98 4.46
N HIS A 328 14.98 -26.48 5.03
CA HIS A 328 14.64 -26.71 6.43
C HIS A 328 14.40 -28.19 6.72
N SER A 329 13.69 -28.90 5.83
CA SER A 329 13.48 -30.35 5.93
C SER A 329 14.80 -31.13 5.87
N ASN A 330 15.80 -30.60 5.15
CA ASN A 330 17.17 -31.13 5.10
C ASN A 330 18.06 -30.64 6.27
N ASN A 331 17.46 -30.07 7.30
CA ASN A 331 18.12 -29.58 8.52
C ASN A 331 19.20 -28.49 8.26
N VAL A 332 19.14 -27.82 7.11
CA VAL A 332 19.96 -26.66 6.79
C VAL A 332 19.27 -25.44 7.40
N ARG A 333 19.79 -24.95 8.54
CA ARG A 333 19.20 -23.83 9.29
C ARG A 333 20.09 -22.58 9.27
N GLY A 334 19.49 -21.44 8.92
CA GLY A 334 19.98 -20.10 9.30
C GLY A 334 21.05 -19.45 8.41
N ARG A 335 21.30 -18.17 8.74
CA ARG A 335 22.06 -17.06 8.07
C ARG A 335 23.37 -17.34 7.31
N ALA A 336 23.83 -18.59 7.19
CA ALA A 336 24.99 -18.98 6.37
C ALA A 336 24.67 -19.06 4.85
N TRP A 337 23.45 -18.67 4.45
CA TRP A 337 22.92 -18.83 3.10
C TRP A 337 23.59 -17.96 2.01
N PRO A 338 23.96 -16.68 2.23
CA PRO A 338 24.49 -15.85 1.14
C PRO A 338 25.96 -16.14 0.81
N SER A 339 26.77 -16.53 1.79
CA SER A 339 28.23 -16.63 1.62
C SER A 339 28.70 -17.93 0.96
N SER A 340 27.87 -18.97 0.94
CA SER A 340 28.23 -20.27 0.34
C SER A 340 27.86 -20.40 -1.13
N LEU A 341 26.91 -19.60 -1.64
CA LEU A 341 26.51 -19.59 -3.05
C LEU A 341 27.14 -18.43 -3.85
N LEU A 342 27.75 -17.45 -3.19
CA LEU A 342 28.46 -16.34 -3.83
C LEU A 342 29.95 -16.61 -4.10
N ALA A 343 30.44 -17.85 -3.96
CA ALA A 343 31.76 -18.20 -4.48
C ALA A 343 31.64 -18.32 -6.02
N PRO A 344 32.18 -17.38 -6.81
CA PRO A 344 32.35 -17.64 -8.24
C PRO A 344 33.36 -18.78 -8.34
N GLY A 345 33.09 -19.74 -9.22
CA GLY A 345 33.94 -20.90 -9.43
C GLY A 345 35.42 -20.52 -9.53
N SER A 346 36.23 -21.19 -8.72
CA SER A 346 37.65 -21.46 -9.00
C SER A 346 37.78 -22.49 -10.11
#